data_AF-A0A536FJD1-F1
#
_entry.id   AF-A0A536FJD1-F1
#
_cell.length_a   1.000
_cell.length_b   1.000
_cell.length_c   1.000
_cell.angle_alpha   90.00
_cell.angle_beta   90.00
_cell.angle_gamma   90.00
#
_symmetry.space_group_name_H-M   'P 1'
#
loop_
_entity.id
_entity.type
_entity.pdbx_description
1 polymer ?
#
loop_
_entity_poly.entity_id
_entity_poly.type
_entity_poly.pdbx_seq_one_letter_code
_entity_poly.pdbx_strand_id
1 'polypeptide(L)'
;MADPLRVDALAVEGDRIVWAGTLEECRASAGSDREEHDLAGRTLMPGFVDAHCHPLMLGQTQSWVDIGPRIAPSIDALIAVLAEHARRLTPGVPLRAFGYDYRRLAERRQPLARDLDRAATDREIYVMNVSGHGGCVNSFGLKAHGVTAQTPTPAGGEIGRNPDGTPNGLLWDAACDLLTGPDGVKIGNHGPNIHLPEPAEVAGRQLDRALHQFLRAGITTVVDAQVSRREAEAYIAARDSGRLNIRVNMMVISAFLDEALQLGLVG
;
A
#
# COMPACT_ATOMS: atom_id res chain seq x y z
N MET A 1 4.06 19.30 42.00
CA MET A 1 5.27 18.56 41.59
C MET A 1 5.34 18.65 40.08
N ALA A 2 6.51 18.97 39.50
CA ALA A 2 6.68 18.97 38.05
C ALA A 2 6.38 17.57 37.51
N ASP A 3 5.66 17.49 36.40
CA ASP A 3 5.39 16.24 35.69
C ASP A 3 6.73 15.75 35.10
N PRO A 4 7.29 14.60 35.56
CA PRO A 4 8.60 14.12 35.10
C PRO A 4 8.62 13.77 33.60
N LEU A 5 7.46 13.79 32.94
CA LEU A 5 7.31 13.53 31.51
C LEU A 5 7.22 14.80 30.66
N ARG A 6 7.32 16.00 31.25
CA ARG A 6 7.23 17.29 30.54
C ARG A 6 8.43 18.17 30.82
N VAL A 7 8.85 18.89 29.78
CA VAL A 7 9.91 19.89 29.83
C VAL A 7 9.42 21.17 29.14
N ASP A 8 10.04 22.30 29.48
CA ASP A 8 9.64 23.61 28.92
C ASP A 8 10.24 23.81 27.53
N ALA A 9 11.39 23.20 27.24
CA ALA A 9 12.11 23.35 25.99
C ALA A 9 12.93 22.09 25.61
N LEU A 10 13.29 22.01 24.32
CA LEU A 10 14.24 21.05 23.76
C LEU A 10 15.29 21.80 22.96
N ALA A 11 16.55 21.37 23.05
CA ALA A 11 17.62 21.76 22.13
C ALA A 11 17.88 20.63 21.13
N VAL A 12 17.99 20.98 19.85
CA VAL A 12 18.18 20.04 18.74
C VAL A 12 19.42 20.44 17.96
N GLU A 13 20.27 19.48 17.65
CA GLU A 13 21.42 19.63 16.75
C GLU A 13 21.33 18.56 15.66
N GLY A 14 21.25 18.99 14.40
CA GLY A 14 21.01 18.08 13.28
C GLY A 14 19.70 17.29 13.46
N ASP A 15 19.80 15.97 13.59
CA ASP A 15 18.68 15.03 13.74
C ASP A 15 18.50 14.52 15.18
N ARG A 16 19.16 15.13 16.18
CA ARG A 16 19.16 14.66 17.57
C ARG A 16 18.73 15.74 18.55
N ILE A 17 17.95 15.32 19.54
CA ILE A 17 17.73 16.11 20.75
C ILE A 17 19.00 16.01 21.60
N VAL A 18 19.66 17.14 21.83
CA VAL A 18 20.89 17.22 22.64
C VAL A 18 20.60 17.62 24.08
N TRP A 19 19.47 18.28 24.34
CA TRP A 19 19.00 18.59 25.69
C TRP A 19 17.48 18.69 25.78
N ALA A 20 16.93 18.33 26.94
CA ALA A 20 15.52 18.46 27.27
C ALA A 20 15.37 18.95 28.71
N GLY A 21 14.72 20.09 28.92
CA GLY A 21 14.62 20.67 30.26
C GLY A 21 14.01 22.07 30.24
N THR A 22 14.55 22.95 31.07
CA THR A 22 14.18 24.37 31.07
C THR A 22 14.72 25.08 29.82
N LEU A 23 14.13 26.24 29.48
CA LEU A 23 14.62 27.08 28.39
C LEU A 23 16.06 27.55 28.61
N GLU A 24 16.45 27.85 29.85
CA GLU A 24 17.80 28.30 30.18
C GLU A 24 18.84 27.21 29.94
N GLU A 25 18.57 25.97 30.38
CA GLU A 25 19.47 24.84 30.13
C GLU A 25 19.59 24.52 28.63
N CYS A 26 18.48 24.60 27.87
CA CYS A 26 18.52 24.41 26.42
C CYS A 26 19.37 25.48 25.72
N ARG A 27 19.26 26.75 26.12
CA ARG A 27 20.08 27.85 25.57
C ARG A 27 21.55 27.68 25.90
N ALA A 28 21.88 27.21 27.10
CA ALA A 28 23.26 26.90 27.48
C ALA A 28 23.82 25.73 26.65
N SER A 29 23.02 24.70 26.41
CA SER A 29 23.40 23.54 25.59
C SER A 29 23.56 23.87 24.11
N ALA A 30 22.70 24.72 23.53
CA ALA A 30 22.71 25.03 22.10
C ALA A 30 23.80 26.06 21.71
N GLY A 31 24.38 26.79 22.67
CA GLY A 31 25.35 27.84 22.39
C GLY A 31 24.73 29.13 21.84
N SER A 32 25.58 30.05 21.35
CA SER A 32 25.17 31.38 20.88
C SER A 32 24.69 31.43 19.44
N ASP A 33 25.13 30.48 18.60
CA ASP A 33 24.71 30.35 17.20
C ASP A 33 23.54 29.36 17.12
N ARG A 34 22.34 29.84 17.45
CA ARG A 34 21.12 29.02 17.52
C ARG A 34 19.92 29.75 16.92
N GLU A 35 19.02 28.97 16.34
CA GLU A 35 17.67 29.42 16.01
C GLU A 35 16.71 29.02 17.13
N GLU A 36 15.91 29.96 17.62
CA GLU A 36 14.95 29.73 18.70
C GLU A 36 13.52 29.83 18.15
N HIS A 37 12.73 28.78 18.32
CA HIS A 37 11.34 28.71 17.89
C HIS A 37 10.39 28.75 19.09
N ASP A 38 9.68 29.87 19.27
CA ASP A 38 8.65 29.98 20.31
C ASP A 38 7.37 29.22 19.90
N LEU A 39 6.96 28.28 20.74
CA LEU A 39 5.75 27.49 20.53
C LEU A 39 4.46 28.27 20.83
N ALA A 40 4.54 29.47 21.40
CA ALA A 40 3.41 30.33 21.73
C ALA A 40 2.34 29.61 22.58
N GLY A 41 2.79 28.79 23.54
CA GLY A 41 1.95 27.99 24.42
C GLY A 41 1.37 26.71 23.79
N ARG A 42 1.77 26.35 22.56
CA ARG A 42 1.43 25.05 21.95
C ARG A 42 2.29 23.93 22.53
N THR A 43 1.77 22.71 22.47
CA THR A 43 2.48 21.51 22.91
C THR A 43 3.29 20.91 21.76
N LEU A 44 4.58 20.70 21.97
CA LEU A 44 5.42 19.83 21.14
C LEU A 44 5.37 18.40 21.71
N MET A 45 5.21 17.41 20.83
CA MET A 45 5.14 16.00 21.20
C MET A 45 5.96 15.15 20.22
N PRO A 46 6.41 13.95 20.62
CA PRO A 46 7.04 13.02 19.71
C PRO A 46 6.14 12.73 18.51
N GLY A 47 6.73 12.64 17.32
CA GLY A 47 6.01 12.15 16.15
C GLY A 47 5.54 10.72 16.37
N PHE A 48 4.38 10.37 15.81
CA PHE A 48 3.82 9.04 15.96
C PHE A 48 4.64 8.00 15.20
N VAL A 49 4.67 6.79 15.76
CA VAL A 49 5.28 5.61 15.14
C VAL A 49 4.16 4.65 14.77
N ASP A 50 3.99 4.40 13.48
CA ASP A 50 3.16 3.30 13.01
C ASP A 50 3.99 2.02 13.00
N ALA A 51 3.69 1.10 13.91
CA ALA A 51 4.47 -0.10 14.15
C ALA A 51 4.20 -1.22 13.13
N HIS A 52 3.20 -1.07 12.25
CA HIS A 52 2.89 -2.04 11.20
C HIS A 52 1.99 -1.43 10.14
N CYS A 53 2.54 -1.18 8.95
CA CYS A 53 1.79 -0.63 7.84
C CYS A 53 2.30 -1.14 6.48
N HIS A 54 1.69 -0.65 5.41
CA HIS A 54 2.07 -0.94 4.03
C HIS A 54 2.01 0.34 3.17
N PRO A 55 3.01 1.24 3.24
CA PRO A 55 2.97 2.56 2.60
C PRO A 55 2.77 2.53 1.09
N LEU A 56 3.51 1.69 0.35
CA LEU A 56 3.36 1.63 -1.10
C LEU A 56 1.95 1.17 -1.49
N MET A 57 1.40 0.20 -0.74
CA MET A 57 0.03 -0.29 -0.93
C MET A 57 -1.02 0.78 -0.62
N LEU A 58 -0.83 1.55 0.46
CA LEU A 58 -1.69 2.68 0.80
C LEU A 58 -1.72 3.70 -0.35
N GLY A 59 -0.55 4.09 -0.85
CA GLY A 59 -0.43 5.00 -1.98
C GLY A 59 -1.06 4.48 -3.27
N GLN A 60 -0.94 3.18 -3.50
CA GLN A 60 -1.51 2.48 -4.65
C GLN A 60 -3.04 2.46 -4.58
N THR A 61 -3.62 2.04 -3.46
CA THR A 61 -5.08 2.02 -3.27
C THR A 61 -5.70 3.41 -3.38
N GLN A 62 -5.00 4.46 -2.95
CA GLN A 62 -5.42 5.85 -3.14
C GLN A 62 -5.33 6.35 -4.59
N SER A 63 -4.51 5.70 -5.41
CA SER A 63 -4.40 6.03 -6.84
C SER A 63 -5.46 5.34 -7.70
N TRP A 64 -6.20 4.39 -7.13
CA TRP A 64 -7.21 3.59 -7.82
C TRP A 64 -8.62 4.17 -7.66
N VAL A 65 -9.55 3.69 -8.48
CA VAL A 65 -10.95 4.10 -8.39
C VAL A 65 -11.56 3.60 -7.07
N ASP A 66 -12.15 4.50 -6.28
CA ASP A 66 -12.89 4.16 -5.06
C ASP A 66 -14.22 3.49 -5.43
N ILE A 67 -14.35 2.22 -5.08
CA ILE A 67 -15.57 1.40 -5.21
C ILE A 67 -16.03 0.89 -3.85
N GLY A 68 -15.72 1.65 -2.79
CA GLY A 68 -16.19 1.37 -1.45
C GLY A 68 -17.72 1.45 -1.33
N PRO A 69 -18.34 0.79 -0.34
CA PRO A 69 -19.80 0.69 -0.20
C PRO A 69 -20.55 2.03 -0.15
N ARG A 70 -19.88 3.13 0.21
CA ARG A 70 -20.44 4.49 0.20
C ARG A 70 -20.64 5.02 -1.23
N ILE A 71 -19.76 4.63 -2.15
CA ILE A 71 -19.77 5.05 -3.55
C ILE A 71 -20.51 4.02 -4.41
N ALA A 72 -20.23 2.73 -4.20
CA ALA A 72 -20.77 1.62 -4.97
C ALA A 72 -21.48 0.61 -4.04
N PRO A 73 -22.74 0.84 -3.67
CA PRO A 73 -23.49 -0.02 -2.74
C PRO A 73 -24.06 -1.30 -3.36
N SER A 74 -23.88 -1.51 -4.68
CA SER A 74 -24.32 -2.71 -5.41
C SER A 74 -23.33 -3.03 -6.52
N ILE A 75 -23.41 -4.24 -7.08
CA ILE A 75 -22.58 -4.63 -8.23
C ILE A 75 -22.91 -3.73 -9.42
N ASP A 76 -24.17 -3.42 -9.67
CA ASP A 76 -24.55 -2.50 -10.76
C ASP A 76 -23.97 -1.10 -10.59
N ALA A 77 -23.96 -0.56 -9.36
CA ALA A 77 -23.34 0.73 -9.07
C ALA A 77 -21.81 0.68 -9.25
N LEU A 78 -21.18 -0.42 -8.80
CA LEU A 78 -19.75 -0.68 -9.00
C LEU A 78 -19.42 -0.68 -10.50
N ILE A 79 -20.17 -1.43 -11.32
CA ILE A 79 -19.97 -1.48 -12.77
C ILE A 79 -20.16 -0.10 -13.42
N ALA A 80 -21.15 0.68 -12.98
CA ALA A 80 -21.36 2.03 -13.51
C ALA A 80 -20.15 2.95 -13.25
N VAL A 81 -19.59 2.93 -12.04
CA VAL A 81 -18.39 3.69 -11.68
C VAL A 81 -17.18 3.26 -12.51
N LEU A 82 -16.99 1.95 -12.70
CA LEU A 82 -15.92 1.41 -13.54
C LEU A 82 -16.07 1.80 -15.01
N ALA A 83 -17.28 1.68 -15.57
CA ALA A 83 -17.55 2.00 -16.97
C ALA A 83 -17.30 3.49 -17.26
N GLU A 84 -17.63 4.37 -16.31
CA GLU A 84 -17.33 5.80 -16.43
C GLU A 84 -15.83 6.08 -16.49
N HIS A 85 -15.04 5.43 -15.63
CA HIS A 85 -13.59 5.58 -15.64
C HIS A 85 -12.96 4.95 -16.88
N ALA A 86 -13.43 3.77 -17.30
CA ALA A 86 -12.94 3.08 -18.51
C ALA A 86 -13.04 3.97 -19.75
N ARG A 87 -14.13 4.75 -19.91
CA ARG A 87 -14.31 5.68 -21.03
C ARG A 87 -13.33 6.85 -21.05
N ARG A 88 -12.74 7.20 -19.90
CA ARG A 88 -11.78 8.31 -19.77
C ARG A 88 -10.32 7.85 -19.85
N LEU A 89 -10.08 6.56 -19.70
CA LEU A 89 -8.75 5.97 -19.77
C LEU A 89 -8.32 5.78 -21.22
N THR A 90 -7.06 6.09 -21.51
CA THR A 90 -6.41 5.75 -22.78
C THR A 90 -6.61 4.26 -23.10
N PRO A 91 -6.87 3.89 -24.37
CA PRO A 91 -7.01 2.50 -24.76
C PRO A 91 -5.85 1.63 -24.29
N GLY A 92 -6.14 0.42 -23.81
CA GLY A 92 -5.15 -0.53 -23.31
C GLY A 92 -4.60 -0.26 -21.90
N VAL A 93 -4.84 0.92 -21.31
CA VAL A 93 -4.45 1.18 -19.91
C VAL A 93 -5.36 0.36 -18.98
N PRO A 94 -4.78 -0.47 -18.07
CA PRO A 94 -5.56 -1.23 -17.10
C PRO A 94 -6.41 -0.34 -16.21
N LEU A 95 -7.62 -0.78 -15.90
CA LEU A 95 -8.50 -0.13 -14.92
C LEU A 95 -8.35 -0.83 -13.57
N ARG A 96 -7.98 -0.06 -12.55
CA ARG A 96 -7.80 -0.53 -11.17
C ARG A 96 -8.78 0.16 -10.24
N ALA A 97 -9.38 -0.61 -9.33
CA ALA A 97 -10.30 -0.10 -8.33
C ALA A 97 -10.14 -0.82 -6.99
N PHE A 98 -10.44 -0.15 -5.89
CA PHE A 98 -10.29 -0.68 -4.53
C PHE A 98 -11.50 -0.41 -3.65
N GLY A 99 -11.75 -1.34 -2.72
CA GLY A 99 -12.51 -1.04 -1.50
C GLY A 99 -13.88 -1.70 -1.44
N TYR A 100 -14.25 -2.52 -2.43
CA TYR A 100 -15.55 -3.18 -2.38
C TYR A 100 -15.62 -4.20 -1.23
N ASP A 101 -16.75 -4.27 -0.55
CA ASP A 101 -17.05 -5.27 0.47
C ASP A 101 -18.35 -5.97 0.08
N TYR A 102 -18.26 -7.23 -0.37
CA TYR A 102 -19.41 -8.01 -0.82
C TYR A 102 -20.50 -8.18 0.26
N ARG A 103 -20.12 -8.10 1.54
CA ARG A 103 -21.06 -8.14 2.67
C ARG A 103 -21.83 -6.84 2.82
N ARG A 104 -21.48 -5.78 2.11
CA ARG A 104 -22.19 -4.50 2.10
C ARG A 104 -22.84 -4.19 0.75
N LEU A 105 -22.52 -4.95 -0.29
CA LEU A 105 -23.24 -4.90 -1.57
C LEU A 105 -24.67 -5.43 -1.40
N ALA A 106 -25.60 -4.84 -2.16
CA ALA A 106 -27.01 -5.24 -2.19
C ALA A 106 -27.20 -6.73 -2.50
N GLU A 107 -26.39 -7.28 -3.41
CA GLU A 107 -26.46 -8.66 -3.88
C GLU A 107 -25.85 -9.68 -2.90
N ARG A 108 -25.12 -9.23 -1.86
CA ARG A 108 -24.44 -10.09 -0.87
C ARG A 108 -23.52 -11.16 -1.49
N ARG A 109 -22.97 -10.89 -2.67
CA ARG A 109 -22.05 -11.76 -3.39
C ARG A 109 -20.87 -10.98 -3.94
N GLN A 110 -19.79 -11.68 -4.23
CA GLN A 110 -18.64 -11.12 -4.93
C GLN A 110 -19.01 -10.69 -6.36
N PRO A 111 -18.41 -9.63 -6.90
CA PRO A 111 -18.40 -9.41 -8.35
C PRO A 111 -17.62 -10.55 -9.03
N LEU A 112 -18.04 -10.91 -10.24
CA LEU A 112 -17.40 -11.94 -11.06
C LEU A 112 -16.90 -11.33 -12.37
N ALA A 113 -16.07 -12.07 -13.10
CA ALA A 113 -15.52 -11.64 -14.39
C ALA A 113 -16.61 -11.13 -15.34
N ARG A 114 -17.73 -11.86 -15.43
CA ARG A 114 -18.89 -11.48 -16.24
C ARG A 114 -19.56 -10.17 -15.82
N ASP A 115 -19.48 -9.81 -14.55
CA ASP A 115 -19.99 -8.52 -14.09
C ASP A 115 -19.05 -7.41 -14.57
N LEU A 116 -17.74 -7.60 -14.41
CA LEU A 116 -16.71 -6.63 -14.81
C LEU A 116 -16.64 -6.44 -16.34
N ASP A 117 -16.91 -7.48 -17.12
CA ASP A 117 -16.98 -7.41 -18.58
C ASP A 117 -18.06 -6.41 -19.06
N ARG A 118 -19.08 -6.11 -18.24
CA ARG A 118 -20.09 -5.09 -18.54
C ARG A 118 -19.52 -3.67 -18.51
N ALA A 119 -18.40 -3.45 -17.81
CA ALA A 119 -17.73 -2.15 -17.75
C ALA A 119 -16.77 -1.94 -18.93
N ALA A 120 -15.94 -2.94 -19.24
CA ALA A 120 -15.09 -2.97 -20.43
C ALA A 120 -14.55 -4.38 -20.72
N THR A 121 -14.35 -4.67 -22.00
CA THR A 121 -13.78 -5.95 -22.50
C THR A 121 -12.50 -5.78 -23.30
N ASP A 122 -12.03 -4.54 -23.50
CA ASP A 122 -10.87 -4.15 -24.31
C ASP A 122 -9.59 -3.95 -23.48
N ARG A 123 -9.68 -4.12 -22.16
CA ARG A 123 -8.60 -3.86 -21.19
C ARG A 123 -8.74 -4.76 -19.97
N GLU A 124 -7.65 -4.87 -19.23
CA GLU A 124 -7.67 -5.51 -17.92
C GLU A 124 -8.44 -4.63 -16.92
N ILE A 125 -9.36 -5.25 -16.20
CA ILE A 125 -9.99 -4.67 -15.02
C ILE A 125 -9.58 -5.51 -13.82
N TYR A 126 -9.06 -4.88 -12.78
CA TYR A 126 -8.87 -5.50 -11.47
C TYR A 126 -9.59 -4.67 -10.40
N VAL A 127 -10.51 -5.30 -9.68
CA VAL A 127 -11.17 -4.72 -8.53
C VAL A 127 -10.73 -5.46 -7.28
N MET A 128 -10.21 -4.71 -6.30
CA MET A 128 -9.67 -5.29 -5.09
C MET A 128 -10.65 -5.20 -3.93
N ASN A 129 -10.78 -6.31 -3.21
CA ASN A 129 -11.58 -6.40 -2.01
C ASN A 129 -11.00 -5.49 -0.91
N VAL A 130 -11.86 -4.97 -0.05
CA VAL A 130 -11.45 -4.14 1.11
C VAL A 130 -10.40 -4.81 2.02
N SER A 131 -10.31 -6.15 2.02
CA SER A 131 -9.28 -6.87 2.78
C SER A 131 -7.87 -6.68 2.23
N GLY A 132 -7.69 -6.35 0.95
CA GLY A 132 -6.39 -6.34 0.29
C GLY A 132 -5.80 -7.73 -0.02
N HIS A 133 -6.51 -8.81 0.33
CA HIS A 133 -6.05 -10.20 0.13
C HIS A 133 -6.45 -10.81 -1.21
N GLY A 134 -7.16 -10.06 -2.04
CA GLY A 134 -7.62 -10.56 -3.32
C GLY A 134 -8.69 -9.67 -3.93
N GLY A 135 -9.26 -10.17 -5.02
CA GLY A 135 -10.19 -9.38 -5.80
C GLY A 135 -10.75 -10.15 -6.98
N CYS A 136 -11.28 -9.40 -7.94
CA CYS A 136 -11.84 -9.94 -9.16
C CYS A 136 -11.20 -9.30 -10.38
N VAL A 137 -10.88 -10.12 -11.38
CA VAL A 137 -10.48 -9.71 -12.72
C VAL A 137 -11.56 -10.02 -13.75
N ASN A 138 -11.64 -9.20 -14.81
CA ASN A 138 -12.53 -9.46 -15.94
C ASN A 138 -12.01 -10.61 -16.83
N SER A 139 -12.81 -11.05 -17.80
CA SER A 139 -12.44 -12.15 -18.70
C SER A 139 -11.21 -11.83 -19.55
N PHE A 140 -11.03 -10.55 -19.89
CA PHE A 140 -9.80 -10.07 -20.54
C PHE A 140 -8.57 -10.33 -19.67
N GLY A 141 -8.61 -9.96 -18.38
CA GLY A 141 -7.51 -10.18 -17.44
C GLY A 141 -7.17 -11.65 -17.26
N LEU A 142 -8.18 -12.52 -17.08
CA LEU A 142 -7.95 -13.97 -17.00
C LEU A 142 -7.21 -14.50 -18.23
N LYS A 143 -7.62 -14.07 -19.43
CA LYS A 143 -6.98 -14.46 -20.69
C LYS A 143 -5.55 -13.92 -20.80
N ALA A 144 -5.34 -12.64 -20.45
CA ALA A 144 -4.04 -11.99 -20.52
C ALA A 144 -2.99 -12.68 -19.64
N HIS A 145 -3.40 -13.21 -18.49
CA HIS A 145 -2.54 -13.91 -17.54
C HIS A 145 -2.59 -15.45 -17.68
N GLY A 146 -3.25 -15.98 -18.71
CA GLY A 146 -3.29 -17.42 -18.97
C GLY A 146 -3.99 -18.25 -17.88
N VAL A 147 -4.91 -17.65 -17.12
CA VAL A 147 -5.68 -18.35 -16.09
C VAL A 147 -6.83 -19.11 -16.75
N THR A 148 -6.80 -20.43 -16.66
CA THR A 148 -7.73 -21.34 -17.35
C THR A 148 -8.34 -22.35 -16.38
N ALA A 149 -9.24 -23.21 -16.89
CA ALA A 149 -9.76 -24.34 -16.12
C ALA A 149 -8.66 -25.31 -15.68
N GLN A 150 -7.54 -25.38 -16.43
CA GLN A 150 -6.41 -26.25 -16.17
C GLN A 150 -5.37 -25.65 -15.23
N THR A 151 -5.44 -24.33 -14.96
CA THR A 151 -4.52 -23.67 -14.02
C THR A 151 -4.74 -24.25 -12.62
N PRO A 152 -3.74 -24.89 -11.99
CA PRO A 152 -3.90 -25.42 -10.64
C PRO A 152 -4.07 -24.27 -9.65
N THR A 153 -4.87 -24.50 -8.61
CA THR A 153 -4.93 -23.57 -7.47
C THR A 153 -3.60 -23.68 -6.70
N PRO A 154 -2.84 -22.58 -6.53
CA PRO A 154 -1.60 -22.63 -5.77
C PRO A 154 -1.88 -22.93 -4.30
N ALA A 155 -0.92 -23.56 -3.63
CA ALA A 155 -0.97 -23.66 -2.17
C ALA A 155 -1.10 -22.26 -1.56
N GLY A 156 -1.90 -22.13 -0.49
CA GLY A 156 -2.13 -20.85 0.19
C GLY A 156 -2.86 -19.80 -0.64
N GLY A 157 -3.54 -20.19 -1.72
CA GLY A 157 -4.37 -19.30 -2.53
C GLY A 157 -5.67 -19.97 -2.99
N GLU A 158 -6.56 -19.18 -3.57
CA GLU A 158 -7.81 -19.69 -4.13
C GLU A 158 -8.12 -19.05 -5.49
N ILE A 159 -8.45 -19.88 -6.47
CA ILE A 159 -9.02 -19.46 -7.76
C ILE A 159 -10.51 -19.77 -7.72
N GLY A 160 -11.34 -18.75 -7.77
CA GLY A 160 -12.78 -18.92 -7.90
C GLY A 160 -13.13 -19.53 -9.26
N ARG A 161 -14.02 -20.54 -9.24
CA ARG A 161 -14.48 -21.24 -10.45
C ARG A 161 -15.98 -21.20 -10.58
N ASN A 162 -16.45 -21.26 -11.82
CA ASN A 162 -17.83 -21.53 -12.17
C ASN A 162 -18.13 -23.05 -12.01
N PRO A 163 -19.41 -23.47 -12.04
CA PRO A 163 -19.77 -24.90 -11.97
C PRO A 163 -19.15 -25.78 -13.07
N ASP A 164 -18.79 -25.21 -14.22
CA ASP A 164 -18.12 -25.90 -15.33
C ASP A 164 -16.58 -25.97 -15.16
N GLY A 165 -16.04 -25.47 -14.05
CA GLY A 165 -14.61 -25.45 -13.73
C GLY A 165 -13.83 -24.28 -14.33
N THR A 166 -14.46 -23.44 -15.17
CA THR A 166 -13.82 -22.23 -15.72
C THR A 166 -13.60 -21.18 -14.63
N PRO A 167 -12.50 -20.41 -14.67
CA PRO A 167 -12.24 -19.36 -13.69
C PRO A 167 -13.31 -18.26 -13.77
N ASN A 168 -13.81 -17.82 -12.62
CA ASN A 168 -14.89 -16.83 -12.52
C ASN A 168 -14.40 -15.41 -12.24
N GLY A 169 -13.08 -15.20 -12.27
CA GLY A 169 -12.42 -13.91 -12.04
C GLY A 169 -11.89 -13.70 -10.62
N LEU A 170 -12.38 -14.45 -9.63
CA LEU A 170 -11.92 -14.30 -8.24
C LEU A 170 -10.56 -14.95 -8.03
N LEU A 171 -9.63 -14.21 -7.44
CA LEU A 171 -8.29 -14.66 -7.08
C LEU A 171 -7.97 -14.17 -5.66
N TRP A 172 -7.52 -15.09 -4.82
CA TRP A 172 -7.19 -14.83 -3.41
C TRP A 172 -5.82 -15.36 -3.04
N ASP A 173 -5.19 -14.62 -2.12
CA ASP A 173 -3.91 -14.96 -1.52
C ASP A 173 -2.85 -15.30 -2.59
N ALA A 174 -2.18 -16.45 -2.50
CA ALA A 174 -1.15 -16.85 -3.46
C ALA A 174 -1.65 -16.96 -4.91
N ALA A 175 -2.97 -17.04 -5.16
CA ALA A 175 -3.52 -17.05 -6.53
C ALA A 175 -3.43 -15.67 -7.21
N CYS A 176 -3.31 -14.59 -6.45
CA CYS A 176 -3.09 -13.25 -7.00
C CYS A 176 -1.71 -13.12 -7.68
N ASP A 177 -0.72 -13.95 -7.30
CA ASP A 177 0.58 -14.01 -7.98
C ASP A 177 0.43 -14.39 -9.47
N LEU A 178 -0.66 -15.04 -9.88
CA LEU A 178 -0.93 -15.31 -11.29
C LEU A 178 -1.05 -14.01 -12.12
N LEU A 179 -1.40 -12.89 -11.50
CA LEU A 179 -1.55 -11.59 -12.15
C LEU A 179 -0.25 -10.80 -12.28
N THR A 180 0.82 -11.22 -11.59
CA THR A 180 2.06 -10.44 -11.57
C THR A 180 2.95 -10.72 -12.80
N GLY A 181 2.59 -11.71 -13.63
CA GLY A 181 3.35 -12.09 -14.82
C GLY A 181 4.68 -12.79 -14.50
N PRO A 182 5.54 -13.07 -15.48
CA PRO A 182 6.82 -13.74 -15.25
C PRO A 182 7.81 -12.90 -14.43
N ASP A 183 7.76 -11.57 -14.58
CA ASP A 183 8.71 -10.64 -13.96
C ASP A 183 8.20 -10.02 -12.65
N GLY A 184 6.99 -10.38 -12.24
CA GLY A 184 6.37 -9.87 -11.02
C GLY A 184 6.87 -10.56 -9.75
N VAL A 185 6.69 -9.90 -8.61
CA VAL A 185 7.02 -10.51 -7.32
C VAL A 185 6.07 -11.69 -7.06
N LYS A 186 6.64 -12.85 -6.74
CA LYS A 186 5.92 -14.07 -6.32
C LYS A 186 6.14 -14.25 -4.84
N ILE A 187 5.16 -13.83 -4.06
CA ILE A 187 5.27 -13.83 -2.60
C ILE A 187 4.83 -15.18 -2.01
N GLY A 188 4.03 -15.95 -2.76
CA GLY A 188 3.46 -17.19 -2.26
C GLY A 188 2.44 -16.92 -1.15
N ASN A 189 2.54 -17.64 -0.03
CA ASN A 189 1.47 -17.73 0.98
C ASN A 189 1.36 -16.52 1.95
N HIS A 190 2.00 -15.37 1.69
CA HIS A 190 2.24 -14.37 2.73
C HIS A 190 1.82 -12.95 2.33
N GLY A 191 0.65 -12.48 2.79
CA GLY A 191 0.32 -11.04 2.81
C GLY A 191 -0.76 -10.54 1.86
N PRO A 192 -1.07 -9.24 1.88
CA PRO A 192 -1.82 -8.56 0.82
C PRO A 192 -1.13 -8.68 -0.53
N ASN A 193 -1.79 -9.30 -1.50
CA ASN A 193 -1.19 -9.67 -2.78
C ASN A 193 -1.43 -8.61 -3.85
N ILE A 194 -0.80 -7.45 -3.64
CA ILE A 194 -1.03 -6.25 -4.43
C ILE A 194 0.23 -5.85 -5.20
N HIS A 195 0.98 -6.85 -5.68
CA HIS A 195 2.26 -6.71 -6.39
C HIS A 195 2.07 -6.66 -7.92
N LEU A 196 0.99 -6.03 -8.38
CA LEU A 196 0.78 -5.82 -9.80
C LEU A 196 1.97 -5.02 -10.37
N PRO A 197 2.51 -5.41 -11.53
CA PRO A 197 3.63 -4.71 -12.14
C PRO A 197 3.20 -3.30 -12.51
N GLU A 198 3.91 -2.32 -11.98
CA GLU A 198 3.72 -0.89 -12.26
C GLU A 198 5.08 -0.30 -12.61
N PRO A 199 5.16 0.64 -13.57
CA PRO A 199 6.41 1.36 -13.83
C PRO A 199 6.95 2.01 -12.55
N ALA A 200 8.27 2.03 -12.38
CA ALA A 200 8.92 2.57 -11.17
C ALA A 200 8.49 4.02 -10.85
N GLU A 201 8.24 4.83 -11.88
CA GLU A 201 7.73 6.20 -11.72
C GLU A 201 6.32 6.25 -11.11
N VAL A 202 5.46 5.29 -11.46
CA VAL A 202 4.11 5.16 -10.89
C VAL A 202 4.21 4.74 -9.42
N ALA A 203 5.03 3.73 -9.12
CA ALA A 203 5.28 3.28 -7.75
C ALA A 203 5.86 4.40 -6.87
N GLY A 204 6.80 5.20 -7.40
CA GLY A 204 7.37 6.36 -6.71
C GLY A 204 6.32 7.42 -6.35
N ARG A 205 5.37 7.71 -7.25
CA ARG A 205 4.25 8.63 -6.96
C ARG A 205 3.26 8.07 -5.95
N GLN A 206 3.01 6.76 -5.99
CA GLN A 206 2.16 6.09 -5.00
C GLN A 206 2.79 6.21 -3.62
N LEU A 207 4.08 5.87 -3.49
CA LEU A 207 4.81 6.02 -2.24
C LEU A 207 4.73 7.47 -1.72
N ASP A 208 4.99 8.48 -2.56
CA ASP A 208 4.90 9.89 -2.15
C ASP A 208 3.55 10.28 -1.55
N ARG A 209 2.44 9.76 -2.10
CA ARG A 209 1.09 10.00 -1.57
C ARG A 209 0.94 9.45 -0.16
N ALA A 210 1.40 8.23 0.06
CA ALA A 210 1.36 7.60 1.38
C ALA A 210 2.24 8.35 2.39
N LEU A 211 3.48 8.69 2.02
CA LEU A 211 4.39 9.46 2.86
C LEU A 211 3.79 10.81 3.26
N HIS A 212 3.16 11.52 2.32
CA HIS A 212 2.47 12.78 2.60
C HIS A 212 1.30 12.59 3.58
N GLN A 213 0.53 11.52 3.45
CA GLN A 213 -0.57 11.22 4.37
C GLN A 213 -0.06 10.93 5.79
N PHE A 214 0.98 10.11 5.93
CA PHE A 214 1.59 9.82 7.23
C PHE A 214 2.04 11.11 7.93
N LEU A 215 2.78 11.97 7.22
CA LEU A 215 3.24 13.25 7.76
C LEU A 215 2.09 14.18 8.15
N ARG A 216 1.03 14.25 7.33
CA ARG A 216 -0.17 15.04 7.65
C ARG A 216 -0.88 14.56 8.92
N ALA A 217 -0.77 13.27 9.25
CA ALA A 217 -1.29 12.68 10.47
C ALA A 217 -0.32 12.76 11.66
N GLY A 218 0.88 13.33 11.48
CA GLY A 218 1.93 13.39 12.49
C GLY A 218 2.73 12.09 12.66
N ILE A 219 2.60 11.14 11.74
CA ILE A 219 3.38 9.90 11.70
C ILE A 219 4.70 10.18 11.01
N THR A 220 5.79 10.07 11.76
CA THR A 220 7.15 10.39 11.30
C THR A 220 8.05 9.16 11.22
N THR A 221 7.60 8.02 11.75
CA THR A 221 8.25 6.73 11.61
C THR A 221 7.22 5.67 11.27
N VAL A 222 7.55 4.80 10.32
CA VAL A 222 6.75 3.65 9.95
C VAL A 222 7.59 2.37 10.00
N VAL A 223 6.94 1.27 10.31
CA VAL A 223 7.46 -0.08 10.10
C VAL A 223 6.66 -0.69 8.96
N ASP A 224 7.29 -0.80 7.79
CA ASP A 224 6.66 -1.39 6.61
C ASP A 224 6.80 -2.91 6.68
N ALA A 225 5.68 -3.60 6.70
CA ALA A 225 5.63 -5.04 6.76
C ALA A 225 5.66 -5.65 5.36
N GLN A 226 6.37 -6.77 5.23
CA GLN A 226 6.44 -7.55 3.99
C GLN A 226 7.08 -6.79 2.83
N VAL A 227 8.14 -6.06 3.14
CA VAL A 227 8.92 -5.35 2.12
C VAL A 227 9.54 -6.38 1.18
N SER A 228 9.11 -6.35 -0.08
CA SER A 228 9.75 -7.10 -1.16
C SER A 228 10.80 -6.25 -1.86
N ARG A 229 11.44 -6.79 -2.90
CA ARG A 229 12.32 -6.02 -3.79
C ARG A 229 11.65 -4.75 -4.30
N ARG A 230 10.36 -4.82 -4.67
CA ARG A 230 9.59 -3.70 -5.22
C ARG A 230 9.51 -2.52 -4.24
N GLU A 231 9.10 -2.79 -3.00
CA GLU A 231 8.97 -1.76 -1.97
C GLU A 231 10.36 -1.21 -1.60
N ALA A 232 11.37 -2.09 -1.46
CA ALA A 232 12.75 -1.68 -1.16
C ALA A 232 13.32 -0.75 -2.23
N GLU A 233 13.15 -1.07 -3.52
CA GLU A 233 13.60 -0.24 -4.65
C GLU A 233 12.89 1.12 -4.65
N ALA A 234 11.59 1.17 -4.33
CA ALA A 234 10.84 2.42 -4.21
C ALA A 234 11.38 3.31 -3.06
N TYR A 235 11.69 2.73 -1.89
CA TYR A 235 12.30 3.47 -0.78
C TYR A 235 13.71 3.97 -1.10
N ILE A 236 14.55 3.14 -1.71
CA ILE A 236 15.90 3.51 -2.11
C ILE A 236 15.85 4.68 -3.10
N ALA A 237 14.99 4.60 -4.12
CA ALA A 237 14.80 5.69 -5.08
C ALA A 237 14.26 6.97 -4.42
N ALA A 238 13.35 6.86 -3.45
CA ALA A 238 12.86 8.01 -2.69
C ALA A 238 13.95 8.63 -1.81
N ARG A 239 14.78 7.82 -1.15
CA ARG A 239 15.94 8.29 -0.37
C ARG A 239 16.95 9.01 -1.25
N ASP A 240 17.36 8.40 -2.36
CA ASP A 240 18.41 8.93 -3.25
C ASP A 240 17.97 10.21 -3.97
N SER A 241 16.66 10.41 -4.13
CA SER A 241 16.08 11.65 -4.66
C SER A 241 15.70 12.69 -3.59
N GLY A 242 15.97 12.44 -2.30
CA GLY A 242 15.64 13.34 -1.20
C GLY A 242 14.13 13.46 -0.91
N ARG A 243 13.31 12.57 -1.46
CA ARG A 243 11.85 12.55 -1.27
C ARG A 243 11.40 11.74 -0.06
N LEU A 244 12.25 10.84 0.46
CA LEU A 244 11.93 10.05 1.66
C LEU A 244 12.01 10.93 2.92
N ASN A 245 10.86 11.40 3.38
CA ASN A 245 10.72 12.43 4.42
C ASN A 245 10.19 11.90 5.76
N ILE A 246 10.16 10.57 5.93
CA ILE A 246 9.90 9.89 7.21
C ILE A 246 10.94 8.77 7.41
N ARG A 247 11.08 8.30 8.66
CA ARG A 247 11.87 7.10 8.93
C ARG A 247 11.08 5.84 8.55
N VAL A 248 11.70 4.96 7.79
CA VAL A 248 11.12 3.66 7.39
C VAL A 248 11.98 2.54 7.95
N ASN A 249 11.39 1.68 8.76
CA ASN A 249 11.97 0.39 9.12
C ASN A 249 11.34 -0.68 8.23
N MET A 250 12.15 -1.36 7.42
CA MET A 250 11.68 -2.38 6.50
C MET A 250 11.70 -3.75 7.17
N MET A 251 10.54 -4.38 7.35
CA MET A 251 10.45 -5.80 7.67
C MET A 251 10.43 -6.58 6.36
N VAL A 252 11.61 -7.02 5.93
CA VAL A 252 11.78 -7.80 4.71
C VAL A 252 10.93 -9.07 4.80
N ILE A 253 10.25 -9.39 3.70
CA ILE A 253 9.39 -10.57 3.66
C ILE A 253 10.20 -11.85 3.89
N SER A 254 9.61 -12.80 4.63
CA SER A 254 10.25 -14.07 5.01
C SER A 254 10.73 -14.91 3.83
N ALA A 255 10.14 -14.72 2.65
CA ALA A 255 10.59 -15.35 1.42
C ALA A 255 12.04 -14.96 1.02
N PHE A 256 12.57 -13.85 1.54
CA PHE A 256 13.96 -13.42 1.35
C PHE A 256 14.85 -13.71 2.56
N LEU A 257 14.42 -14.55 3.50
CA LEU A 257 15.19 -14.84 4.70
C LEU A 257 16.55 -15.46 4.35
N ASP A 258 16.57 -16.44 3.45
CA ASP A 258 17.80 -17.12 3.06
C ASP A 258 18.78 -16.16 2.39
N GLU A 259 18.31 -15.28 1.50
CA GLU A 259 19.11 -14.22 0.88
C GLU A 259 19.62 -13.21 1.92
N ALA A 260 18.78 -12.80 2.88
CA ALA A 260 19.19 -11.90 3.95
C ALA A 260 20.31 -12.52 4.80
N LEU A 261 20.17 -13.79 5.18
CA LEU A 261 21.19 -14.53 5.92
C LEU A 261 22.49 -14.69 5.10
N GLN A 262 22.40 -14.95 3.80
CA GLN A 262 23.57 -15.02 2.90
C GLN A 262 24.31 -13.68 2.79
N LEU A 263 23.60 -12.56 2.86
CA LEU A 263 24.18 -11.22 2.89
C LEU A 263 24.74 -10.85 4.28
N GLY A 264 24.65 -11.74 5.27
CA GLY A 264 25.12 -11.52 6.63
C GLY A 264 24.23 -10.58 7.44
N LEU A 265 22.98 -10.35 7.01
CA LEU A 265 21.99 -9.61 7.79
C LEU A 265 21.51 -10.51 8.93
N VAL A 266 22.11 -10.32 10.10
CA VAL A 266 21.68 -10.92 11.37
C VAL A 266 21.15 -9.80 12.27
N GLY A 267 19.96 -10.00 12.83
CA GLY A 267 19.30 -9.05 13.72
C GLY A 267 19.98 -8.91 15.07
#